data_AF-A0A1C6UGT6-F1
#
_entry.id   AF-A0A1C6UGT6-F1
#
_cell.length_a   1.000
_cell.length_b   1.000
_cell.length_c   1.000
_cell.angle_alpha   90.00
_cell.angle_beta   90.00
_cell.angle_gamma   90.00
#
_symmetry.space_group_name_H-M   'P 1'
#
loop_
_entity.id
_entity.type
_entity.pdbx_description
1 polymer ?
#
loop_
_entity_poly.entity_id
_entity_poly.type
_entity_poly.pdbx_seq_one_letter_code
_entity_poly.pdbx_strand_id
1 'polypeptide(L)'
;MQLTKYAHSCLRVEHDGGVLVIDPGVFSDAAAALDGADAVLITHEHPDHLDVEAVTRQLDRRTFVIHGPASLTDTLGDAAEALDPVRPGQSFTAAGVPVRAHGGRHAVIHPDIPVVDNLAYLINEVVYHPGDSLVVPEDAQVDTLFLPIHAPWTKFSESLDFLRAVAPRRAYALHDGLLNDNGLGVLNSNFTRLSEVDYRRLEPGTRIDA
;
A
#
# COMPACT_ATOMS: atom_id res chain seq x y z
N MET A 1 17.19 3.21 -0.61
CA MET A 1 16.08 2.71 -1.42
C MET A 1 15.33 3.90 -2.00
N GLN A 2 14.86 3.87 -3.25
CA GLN A 2 14.10 4.99 -3.83
C GLN A 2 12.62 4.62 -3.93
N LEU A 3 11.75 5.50 -3.45
CA LEU A 3 10.30 5.34 -3.52
C LEU A 3 9.71 6.35 -4.50
N THR A 4 8.76 5.91 -5.31
CA THR A 4 7.87 6.78 -6.09
C THR A 4 6.44 6.59 -5.60
N LYS A 5 5.80 7.66 -5.15
CA LYS A 5 4.38 7.64 -4.78
C LYS A 5 3.55 7.86 -6.05
N TYR A 6 2.82 6.85 -6.49
CA TYR A 6 1.76 7.02 -7.50
C TYR A 6 0.48 7.50 -6.81
N ALA A 7 -0.61 7.73 -7.54
CA ALA A 7 -1.84 8.19 -6.89
C ALA A 7 -2.41 7.12 -5.92
N HIS A 8 -3.25 7.55 -4.99
CA HIS A 8 -4.04 6.67 -4.13
C HIS A 8 -3.25 5.71 -3.23
N SER A 9 -3.23 4.40 -3.50
CA SER A 9 -2.53 3.36 -2.72
C SER A 9 -1.20 2.91 -3.35
N CYS A 10 -0.91 3.30 -4.60
CA CYS A 10 0.21 2.69 -5.31
C CYS A 10 1.57 3.29 -4.92
N LEU A 11 2.52 2.40 -4.65
CA LEU A 11 3.93 2.72 -4.45
C LEU A 11 4.80 1.92 -5.40
N ARG A 12 5.88 2.54 -5.86
CA ARG A 12 6.95 1.86 -6.57
C ARG A 12 8.25 2.01 -5.81
N VAL A 13 8.95 0.91 -5.61
CA VAL A 13 10.19 0.80 -4.85
C VAL A 13 11.30 0.33 -5.77
N GLU A 14 12.38 1.10 -5.86
CA GLU A 14 13.61 0.72 -6.55
C GLU A 14 14.73 0.50 -5.53
N HIS A 15 15.33 -0.67 -5.54
CA HIS A 15 16.44 -1.00 -4.64
C HIS A 15 17.38 -2.02 -5.28
N ASP A 16 18.67 -1.71 -5.33
CA ASP A 16 19.74 -2.60 -5.78
C ASP A 16 19.47 -3.25 -7.15
N GLY A 17 18.80 -2.51 -8.03
CA GLY A 17 18.44 -2.92 -9.40
C GLY A 17 17.10 -3.64 -9.54
N GLY A 18 16.43 -3.97 -8.44
CA GLY A 18 15.09 -4.55 -8.44
C GLY A 18 13.99 -3.49 -8.37
N VAL A 19 12.85 -3.79 -9.01
CA VAL A 19 11.64 -2.95 -9.02
C VAL A 19 10.47 -3.71 -8.40
N LEU A 20 9.99 -3.21 -7.26
CA LEU A 20 8.83 -3.72 -6.54
C LEU A 20 7.68 -2.71 -6.61
N VAL A 21 6.48 -3.16 -6.98
CA VAL A 21 5.28 -2.30 -7.01
C VAL A 21 4.28 -2.79 -5.98
N ILE A 22 3.66 -1.88 -5.25
CA ILE A 22 2.62 -2.16 -4.25
C ILE A 22 1.33 -1.53 -4.72
N ASP A 23 0.25 -2.29 -4.67
CA ASP A 23 -1.13 -1.87 -4.96
C ASP A 23 -1.31 -1.02 -6.24
N PRO A 24 -0.95 -1.54 -7.43
CA PRO A 24 -1.18 -0.89 -8.73
C PRO A 24 -2.68 -0.92 -9.10
N GLY A 25 -3.50 -0.18 -8.35
CA GLY A 25 -4.94 -0.07 -8.55
C GLY A 25 -5.37 0.93 -9.62
N VAL A 26 -6.66 0.93 -9.94
CA VAL A 26 -7.25 1.68 -11.07
C VAL A 26 -7.14 3.20 -10.95
N PHE A 27 -6.88 3.74 -9.75
CA PHE A 27 -6.70 5.19 -9.52
C PHE A 27 -5.25 5.65 -9.69
N SER A 28 -4.32 4.74 -9.99
CA SER A 28 -2.89 4.95 -9.73
C SER A 28 -2.01 5.09 -10.96
N ASP A 29 -2.59 5.14 -12.18
CA ASP A 29 -1.83 4.94 -13.43
C ASP A 29 -0.99 3.64 -13.36
N ALA A 30 -1.69 2.53 -13.11
CA ALA A 30 -1.10 1.22 -12.84
C ALA A 30 -0.12 0.78 -13.94
N ALA A 31 -0.40 1.09 -15.20
CA ALA A 31 0.48 0.76 -16.33
C ALA A 31 1.86 1.43 -16.20
N ALA A 32 1.91 2.71 -15.82
CA ALA A 32 3.16 3.43 -15.61
C ALA A 32 3.91 2.95 -14.36
N ALA A 33 3.19 2.55 -13.30
CA ALA A 33 3.80 1.99 -12.10
C ALA A 33 4.41 0.60 -12.35
N LEU A 34 3.74 -0.24 -13.14
CA LEU A 34 4.14 -1.61 -13.46
C LEU A 34 5.27 -1.73 -14.48
N ASP A 35 5.63 -0.65 -15.18
CA ASP A 35 6.70 -0.69 -16.18
C ASP A 35 8.04 -1.10 -15.56
N GLY A 36 8.61 -2.18 -16.11
CA GLY A 36 9.84 -2.80 -15.60
C GLY A 36 9.74 -3.47 -14.23
N ALA A 37 8.53 -3.71 -13.68
CA ALA A 37 8.37 -4.40 -12.40
C ALA A 37 8.94 -5.83 -12.41
N ASP A 38 9.61 -6.20 -11.32
CA ASP A 38 10.16 -7.55 -11.07
C ASP A 38 9.28 -8.36 -10.11
N ALA A 39 8.52 -7.68 -9.25
CA ALA A 39 7.50 -8.28 -8.39
C ALA A 39 6.42 -7.24 -8.04
N VAL A 40 5.25 -7.74 -7.66
CA VAL A 40 4.11 -6.92 -7.21
C VAL A 40 3.65 -7.41 -5.84
N LEU A 41 3.36 -6.50 -4.92
CA LEU A 41 2.64 -6.79 -3.68
C LEU A 41 1.22 -6.26 -3.80
N ILE A 42 0.23 -7.08 -3.47
CA ILE A 42 -1.18 -6.71 -3.45
C ILE A 42 -1.72 -6.93 -2.05
N THR A 43 -2.22 -5.86 -1.43
CA THR A 43 -2.76 -5.92 -0.06
C THR A 43 -4.07 -6.71 -0.01
N HIS A 44 -4.98 -6.47 -0.98
CA HIS A 44 -6.29 -7.14 -1.08
C HIS A 44 -6.93 -6.94 -2.47
N GLU A 45 -8.10 -7.55 -2.70
CA GLU A 45 -8.75 -7.65 -4.01
C GLU A 45 -9.49 -6.40 -4.53
N HIS A 46 -9.59 -5.31 -3.78
CA HIS A 46 -10.38 -4.16 -4.25
C HIS A 46 -9.75 -3.47 -5.47
N PRO A 47 -10.56 -2.92 -6.41
CA PRO A 47 -10.05 -2.38 -7.67
C PRO A 47 -9.10 -1.19 -7.53
N ASP A 48 -9.26 -0.38 -6.49
CA ASP A 48 -8.39 0.74 -6.15
C ASP A 48 -7.02 0.32 -5.60
N HIS A 49 -6.82 -0.98 -5.35
CA HIS A 49 -5.54 -1.60 -5.01
C HIS A 49 -5.03 -2.56 -6.11
N LEU A 50 -5.92 -3.16 -6.91
CA LEU A 50 -5.57 -4.10 -7.96
C LEU A 50 -6.30 -3.78 -9.28
N ASP A 51 -5.56 -3.26 -10.26
CA ASP A 51 -5.99 -3.23 -11.66
C ASP A 51 -5.58 -4.54 -12.35
N VAL A 52 -6.51 -5.51 -12.37
CA VAL A 52 -6.29 -6.84 -12.96
C VAL A 52 -5.90 -6.76 -14.44
N GLU A 53 -6.48 -5.82 -15.20
CA GLU A 53 -6.17 -5.66 -16.62
C GLU A 53 -4.73 -5.17 -16.81
N ALA A 54 -4.31 -4.17 -16.04
CA ALA A 54 -2.95 -3.65 -16.10
C ALA A 54 -1.91 -4.72 -15.68
N VAL A 55 -2.19 -5.48 -14.62
CA VAL A 55 -1.31 -6.57 -14.16
C VAL A 55 -1.21 -7.67 -15.22
N THR A 56 -2.33 -8.11 -15.78
CA THR A 56 -2.35 -9.16 -16.82
C THR A 56 -1.57 -8.73 -18.05
N ARG A 57 -1.83 -7.50 -18.54
CA ARG A 57 -1.11 -6.93 -19.69
C ARG A 57 0.39 -6.82 -19.43
N GLN A 58 0.82 -6.58 -18.19
CA GLN A 58 2.25 -6.55 -17.88
C GLN A 58 2.85 -7.96 -17.82
N LEU A 59 2.14 -8.93 -17.25
CA LEU A 59 2.57 -10.34 -17.22
C LEU A 59 2.78 -10.90 -18.63
N ASP A 60 1.91 -10.55 -19.58
CA ASP A 60 2.04 -10.93 -21.00
C ASP A 60 3.34 -10.41 -21.65
N ARG A 61 3.90 -9.33 -21.13
CA ARG A 61 5.13 -8.70 -21.64
C ARG A 61 6.38 -9.25 -20.94
N ARG A 62 6.28 -9.46 -19.62
CA ARG A 62 7.36 -9.97 -18.77
C ARG A 62 6.76 -10.64 -17.56
N THR A 63 7.14 -11.90 -17.33
CA THR A 63 6.76 -12.62 -16.11
C THR A 63 7.37 -11.97 -14.87
N PHE A 64 6.56 -11.79 -13.83
CA PHE A 64 6.96 -11.39 -12.48
C PHE A 64 6.08 -12.12 -11.46
N VAL A 65 6.48 -12.11 -10.18
CA VAL A 65 5.71 -12.75 -9.10
C VAL A 65 4.75 -11.73 -8.48
N ILE A 66 3.51 -12.16 -8.23
CA ILE A 66 2.52 -11.41 -7.46
C ILE A 66 2.50 -12.01 -6.06
N HIS A 67 2.71 -11.20 -5.03
CA HIS A 67 2.56 -11.61 -3.64
C HIS A 67 1.31 -10.96 -3.04
N GLY A 68 0.44 -11.75 -2.42
CA GLY A 68 -0.81 -11.23 -1.84
C GLY A 68 -1.60 -12.31 -1.11
N PRO A 69 -2.78 -12.00 -0.54
CA PRO A 69 -3.60 -13.01 0.11
C PRO A 69 -4.08 -14.06 -0.89
N ALA A 70 -4.35 -15.27 -0.40
CA ALA A 70 -4.84 -16.36 -1.25
C ALA A 70 -6.21 -16.05 -1.90
N SER A 71 -6.99 -15.14 -1.31
CA SER A 71 -8.26 -14.64 -1.85
C SER A 71 -8.12 -14.04 -3.25
N LEU A 72 -6.93 -13.56 -3.62
CA LEU A 72 -6.67 -13.00 -4.95
C LEU A 72 -6.81 -14.01 -6.09
N THR A 73 -6.77 -15.31 -5.81
CA THR A 73 -6.87 -16.37 -6.82
C THR A 73 -8.10 -16.19 -7.71
N ASP A 74 -9.25 -15.90 -7.10
CA ASP A 74 -10.51 -15.74 -7.83
C ASP A 74 -10.53 -14.44 -8.65
N THR A 75 -10.00 -13.35 -8.08
CA THR A 75 -9.96 -12.03 -8.73
C THR A 75 -8.97 -11.99 -9.90
N LEU A 76 -7.84 -12.69 -9.81
CA LEU A 76 -6.80 -12.71 -10.84
C LEU A 76 -7.13 -13.63 -12.02
N GLY A 77 -8.00 -14.63 -11.83
CA GLY A 77 -8.29 -15.61 -12.88
C GLY A 77 -7.02 -16.31 -13.38
N ASP A 78 -6.78 -16.30 -14.69
CA ASP A 78 -5.59 -16.93 -15.29
C ASP A 78 -4.27 -16.31 -14.78
N ALA A 79 -4.26 -15.02 -14.41
CA ALA A 79 -3.07 -14.38 -13.84
C ALA A 79 -2.69 -14.93 -12.45
N ALA A 80 -3.57 -15.70 -11.81
CA ALA A 80 -3.27 -16.36 -10.53
C ALA A 80 -2.14 -17.40 -10.65
N GLU A 81 -1.76 -17.84 -11.86
CA GLU A 81 -0.55 -18.66 -12.05
C GLU A 81 0.73 -17.97 -11.57
N ALA A 82 0.75 -16.63 -11.55
CA ALA A 82 1.85 -15.82 -11.05
C ALA A 82 1.75 -15.49 -9.55
N LEU A 83 0.66 -15.89 -8.87
CA LEU A 83 0.43 -15.60 -7.46
C LEU A 83 1.23 -16.53 -6.55
N ASP A 84 2.01 -15.94 -5.65
CA ASP A 84 2.61 -16.57 -4.49
C ASP A 84 1.85 -16.11 -3.22
N PRO A 85 0.97 -16.96 -2.65
CA PRO A 85 0.14 -16.57 -1.51
C PRO A 85 0.97 -16.25 -0.26
N VAL A 86 0.68 -15.11 0.35
CA VAL A 86 1.32 -14.62 1.57
C VAL A 86 0.33 -14.63 2.73
N ARG A 87 0.83 -14.95 3.93
CA ARG A 87 0.07 -14.91 5.18
C ARG A 87 0.57 -13.80 6.11
N PRO A 88 -0.29 -13.23 6.98
CA PRO A 88 0.17 -12.34 8.04
C PRO A 88 1.27 -12.98 8.90
N GLY A 89 2.30 -12.20 9.24
CA GLY A 89 3.49 -12.64 9.97
C GLY A 89 4.57 -13.29 9.11
N GLN A 90 4.32 -13.55 7.83
CA GLN A 90 5.30 -14.15 6.93
C GLN A 90 6.37 -13.13 6.53
N SER A 91 7.64 -13.55 6.55
CA SER A 91 8.76 -12.81 5.95
C SER A 91 9.19 -13.48 4.66
N PHE A 92 9.49 -12.68 3.63
CA PHE A 92 9.89 -13.15 2.31
C PHE A 92 10.76 -12.08 1.61
N THR A 93 11.17 -12.35 0.37
CA THR A 93 11.92 -11.41 -0.45
C THR A 93 11.23 -11.27 -1.80
N ALA A 94 10.97 -10.04 -2.23
CA ALA A 94 10.33 -9.71 -3.50
C ALA A 94 11.18 -8.68 -4.24
N ALA A 95 11.51 -8.94 -5.52
CA ALA A 95 12.42 -8.11 -6.31
C ALA A 95 13.77 -7.79 -5.60
N GLY A 96 14.28 -8.73 -4.79
CA GLY A 96 15.51 -8.52 -3.99
C GLY A 96 15.33 -7.72 -2.70
N VAL A 97 14.11 -7.26 -2.39
CA VAL A 97 13.80 -6.47 -1.19
C VAL A 97 13.19 -7.37 -0.10
N PRO A 98 13.70 -7.34 1.15
CA PRO A 98 13.07 -8.02 2.27
C PRO A 98 11.68 -7.43 2.57
N VAL A 99 10.69 -8.29 2.79
CA VAL A 99 9.31 -7.88 3.11
C VAL A 99 8.79 -8.72 4.27
N ARG A 100 8.15 -8.07 5.24
CA ARG A 100 7.36 -8.72 6.29
C ARG A 100 5.89 -8.35 6.12
N ALA A 101 5.03 -9.36 6.05
CA ALA A 101 3.59 -9.17 6.00
C ALA A 101 2.99 -9.07 7.40
N HIS A 102 2.03 -8.18 7.57
CA HIS A 102 1.22 -7.97 8.77
C HIS A 102 -0.27 -7.92 8.36
N GLY A 103 -1.14 -7.54 9.29
CA GLY A 103 -2.57 -7.41 9.01
C GLY A 103 -3.27 -8.76 9.09
N GLY A 104 -4.09 -9.04 8.08
CA GLY A 104 -4.89 -10.25 7.95
C GLY A 104 -6.37 -9.97 7.73
N ARG A 105 -6.84 -8.74 7.98
CA ARG A 105 -8.22 -8.32 7.70
C ARG A 105 -8.27 -6.85 7.35
N HIS A 106 -9.13 -6.52 6.40
CA HIS A 106 -9.48 -5.16 6.05
C HIS A 106 -10.21 -4.46 7.22
N ALA A 107 -10.13 -3.13 7.30
CA ALA A 107 -10.94 -2.35 8.23
C ALA A 107 -12.45 -2.51 7.93
N VAL A 108 -13.32 -2.36 8.93
CA VAL A 108 -14.76 -2.52 8.69
C VAL A 108 -15.31 -1.30 7.95
N ILE A 109 -15.80 -1.50 6.72
CA ILE A 109 -16.53 -0.46 5.98
C ILE A 109 -17.92 -0.25 6.57
N HIS A 110 -18.70 -1.33 6.66
CA HIS A 110 -20.04 -1.37 7.24
C HIS A 110 -20.36 -2.80 7.70
N PRO A 111 -21.17 -3.02 8.75
CA PRO A 111 -21.55 -4.37 9.20
C PRO A 111 -22.21 -5.27 8.14
N ASP A 112 -22.83 -4.67 7.12
CA ASP A 112 -23.50 -5.40 6.02
C ASP A 112 -22.55 -5.78 4.88
N ILE A 113 -21.30 -5.32 4.90
CA ILE A 113 -20.29 -5.62 3.89
C ILE A 113 -19.31 -6.65 4.47
N PRO A 114 -19.08 -7.80 3.80
CA PRO A 114 -18.09 -8.77 4.25
C PRO A 114 -16.70 -8.14 4.40
N VAL A 115 -16.02 -8.48 5.48
CA VAL A 115 -14.64 -8.03 5.71
C VAL A 115 -13.69 -9.02 5.05
N VAL A 116 -13.05 -8.58 3.98
CA VAL A 116 -12.06 -9.34 3.21
C VAL A 116 -10.69 -9.39 3.90
N ASP A 117 -9.82 -10.23 3.36
CA ASP A 117 -8.41 -10.26 3.77
C ASP A 117 -7.73 -8.94 3.39
N ASN A 118 -6.81 -8.46 4.22
CA ASN A 118 -5.94 -7.33 3.87
C ASN A 118 -4.57 -7.55 4.51
N LEU A 119 -3.53 -7.64 3.67
CA LEU A 119 -2.15 -7.62 4.13
C LEU A 119 -1.64 -6.19 4.28
N ALA A 120 -0.75 -6.02 5.24
CA ALA A 120 0.10 -4.85 5.37
C ALA A 120 1.55 -5.28 5.13
N TYR A 121 2.38 -4.40 4.56
CA TYR A 121 3.76 -4.72 4.21
C TYR A 121 4.75 -3.78 4.88
N LEU A 122 5.67 -4.34 5.67
CA LEU A 122 6.89 -3.68 6.09
C LEU A 122 8.00 -4.04 5.10
N ILE A 123 8.45 -3.05 4.34
CA ILE A 123 9.39 -3.19 3.24
C ILE A 123 10.77 -2.72 3.72
N ASN A 124 11.75 -3.61 3.58
CA ASN A 124 13.14 -3.40 3.98
C ASN A 124 13.31 -2.92 5.43
N GLU A 125 12.39 -3.29 6.33
CA GLU A 125 12.34 -2.82 7.73
C GLU A 125 12.27 -1.27 7.89
N VAL A 126 11.88 -0.54 6.83
CA VAL A 126 11.91 0.93 6.80
C VAL A 126 10.54 1.52 6.46
N VAL A 127 9.87 0.97 5.45
CA VAL A 127 8.65 1.54 4.88
C VAL A 127 7.45 0.67 5.22
N TYR A 128 6.42 1.24 5.82
CA TYR A 128 5.18 0.52 6.13
C TYR A 128 4.03 0.96 5.24
N HIS A 129 3.43 0.00 4.55
CA HIS A 129 2.21 0.15 3.75
C HIS A 129 1.09 -0.71 4.34
N PRO A 130 0.11 -0.13 5.04
CA PRO A 130 -0.88 -0.90 5.79
C PRO A 130 -2.03 -1.48 4.94
N GLY A 131 -2.08 -1.11 3.65
CA GLY A 131 -3.29 -1.32 2.85
C GLY A 131 -4.48 -0.63 3.50
N ASP A 132 -5.62 -1.28 3.44
CA ASP A 132 -6.86 -0.79 4.03
C ASP A 132 -7.09 -1.35 5.43
N SER A 133 -6.09 -1.16 6.27
CA SER A 133 -6.13 -1.53 7.68
C SER A 133 -5.41 -0.49 8.54
N LEU A 134 -5.66 -0.53 9.85
CA LEU A 134 -4.97 0.28 10.86
C LEU A 134 -4.20 -0.62 11.83
N VAL A 135 -3.57 -1.68 11.30
CA VAL A 135 -2.80 -2.65 12.10
C VAL A 135 -1.40 -2.09 12.37
N VAL A 136 -1.05 -1.99 13.64
CA VAL A 136 0.27 -1.49 14.07
C VAL A 136 1.28 -2.65 14.00
N PRO A 137 2.45 -2.48 13.36
CA PRO A 137 3.51 -3.49 13.39
C PRO A 137 4.28 -3.42 14.72
N GLU A 138 3.74 -4.03 15.78
CA GLU A 138 4.29 -3.94 17.15
C GLU A 138 5.73 -4.47 17.30
N ASP A 139 6.19 -5.29 16.36
CA ASP A 139 7.50 -5.93 16.32
C ASP A 139 8.53 -5.18 15.46
N ALA A 140 8.23 -3.95 15.02
CA ALA A 140 9.12 -3.14 14.20
C ALA A 140 9.04 -1.63 14.53
N GLN A 141 10.17 -0.94 14.36
CA GLN A 141 10.21 0.51 14.36
C GLN A 141 10.10 1.02 12.92
N VAL A 142 9.01 1.72 12.61
CA VAL A 142 8.77 2.23 11.26
C VAL A 142 9.48 3.56 11.05
N ASP A 143 10.25 3.70 9.97
CA ASP A 143 10.82 4.99 9.59
C ASP A 143 9.80 5.83 8.81
N THR A 144 9.22 5.23 7.77
CA THR A 144 8.31 5.88 6.84
C THR A 144 6.97 5.14 6.79
N LEU A 145 5.90 5.80 7.23
CA LEU A 145 4.54 5.28 7.14
C LEU A 145 3.81 5.87 5.92
N PHE A 146 3.18 5.04 5.11
CA PHE A 146 2.15 5.49 4.18
C PHE A 146 0.79 5.38 4.87
N LEU A 147 0.25 6.51 5.30
CA LEU A 147 -0.91 6.63 6.18
C LEU A 147 -2.21 6.74 5.39
N PRO A 148 -3.16 5.80 5.50
CA PRO A 148 -4.50 5.96 4.94
C PRO A 148 -5.20 7.18 5.55
N ILE A 149 -5.53 8.18 4.74
CA ILE A 149 -6.13 9.43 5.23
C ILE A 149 -7.63 9.52 5.01
N HIS A 150 -8.19 8.74 4.08
CA HIS A 150 -9.61 8.83 3.76
C HIS A 150 -10.12 7.62 2.98
N ALA A 151 -11.09 6.89 3.50
CA ALA A 151 -11.86 5.89 2.78
C ALA A 151 -13.26 5.75 3.41
N PRO A 152 -14.20 5.01 2.80
CA PRO A 152 -15.50 4.74 3.42
C PRO A 152 -15.41 4.07 4.81
N TRP A 153 -14.32 3.37 5.10
CA TRP A 153 -14.07 2.67 6.36
C TRP A 153 -13.32 3.49 7.42
N THR A 154 -12.85 4.70 7.10
CA THR A 154 -11.93 5.43 7.99
C THR A 154 -12.52 6.74 8.50
N LYS A 155 -12.34 7.02 9.79
CA LYS A 155 -12.47 8.36 10.37
C LYS A 155 -11.09 8.98 10.57
N PHE A 156 -11.01 10.30 10.44
CA PHE A 156 -9.78 11.05 10.71
C PHE A 156 -9.15 10.71 12.08
N SER A 157 -9.98 10.56 13.12
CA SER A 157 -9.48 10.24 14.47
C SER A 157 -8.77 8.88 14.52
N GLU A 158 -9.27 7.89 13.78
CA GLU A 158 -8.68 6.54 13.74
C GLU A 158 -7.34 6.56 13.00
N SER A 159 -7.25 7.27 11.87
CA SER A 159 -5.98 7.48 11.17
C SER A 159 -4.96 8.25 12.03
N LEU A 160 -5.40 9.26 12.80
CA LEU A 160 -4.52 10.01 13.70
C LEU A 160 -4.01 9.16 14.86
N ASP A 161 -4.89 8.35 15.47
CA ASP A 161 -4.50 7.44 16.54
C ASP A 161 -3.58 6.34 16.02
N PHE A 162 -3.83 5.83 14.81
CA PHE A 162 -2.92 4.91 14.13
C PHE A 162 -1.54 5.53 13.86
N LEU A 163 -1.48 6.76 13.34
CA LEU A 163 -0.22 7.49 13.14
C LEU A 163 0.57 7.61 14.44
N ARG A 164 -0.09 7.91 15.55
CA ARG A 164 0.53 8.03 16.88
C ARG A 164 0.97 6.68 17.45
N ALA A 165 0.21 5.62 17.20
CA ALA A 165 0.52 4.28 17.68
C ALA A 165 1.72 3.67 16.92
N VAL A 166 1.82 3.88 15.61
CA VAL A 166 2.98 3.48 14.81
C VAL A 166 4.21 4.31 15.15
N ALA A 167 4.01 5.59 15.53
CA ALA A 167 5.07 6.54 15.88
C ALA A 167 6.25 6.59 14.87
N PRO A 168 5.98 6.74 13.56
CA PRO A 168 7.05 6.72 12.55
C PRO A 168 7.87 8.02 12.59
N ARG A 169 9.09 8.00 12.03
CA ARG A 169 9.88 9.23 11.86
C ARG A 169 9.18 10.23 10.94
N ARG A 170 8.57 9.75 9.85
CA ARG A 170 7.79 10.55 8.91
C ARG A 170 6.60 9.77 8.36
N ALA A 171 5.59 10.48 7.87
CA ALA A 171 4.41 9.87 7.28
C ALA A 171 4.01 10.56 5.97
N TYR A 172 3.55 9.79 5.01
CA TYR A 172 3.00 10.28 3.76
C TYR A 172 1.56 9.86 3.58
N ALA A 173 0.74 10.74 3.01
CA ALA A 173 -0.65 10.41 2.70
C ALA A 173 -0.75 9.20 1.76
N LEU A 174 -1.67 8.31 2.09
CA LEU A 174 -2.15 7.18 1.30
C LEU A 174 -3.67 7.26 1.21
N HIS A 175 -4.25 6.69 0.15
CA HIS A 175 -5.70 6.64 -0.04
C HIS A 175 -6.33 8.06 -0.16
N ASP A 176 -5.67 8.93 -0.92
CA ASP A 176 -6.04 10.34 -1.09
C ASP A 176 -6.88 10.62 -2.35
N GLY A 177 -6.94 9.67 -3.29
CA GLY A 177 -7.56 9.86 -4.62
C GLY A 177 -9.07 10.18 -4.64
N LEU A 178 -9.79 10.01 -3.52
CA LEU A 178 -11.21 10.38 -3.42
C LEU A 178 -11.43 11.82 -2.92
N LEU A 179 -10.38 12.49 -2.49
CA LEU A 179 -10.46 13.84 -1.92
C LEU A 179 -10.25 14.90 -2.99
N ASN A 180 -11.07 15.95 -2.92
CA ASN A 180 -10.76 17.22 -3.58
C ASN A 180 -9.85 18.08 -2.71
N ASP A 181 -9.45 19.24 -3.24
CA ASP A 181 -8.55 20.18 -2.55
C ASP A 181 -9.04 20.62 -1.16
N ASN A 182 -10.36 20.74 -0.98
CA ASN A 182 -10.93 21.13 0.30
C ASN A 182 -10.74 20.02 1.35
N GLY A 183 -11.05 18.77 0.99
CA GLY A 183 -10.87 17.62 1.87
C GLY A 183 -9.39 17.40 2.23
N LEU A 184 -8.51 17.51 1.23
CA LEU A 184 -7.06 17.48 1.41
C LEU A 184 -6.59 18.57 2.37
N GLY A 185 -7.04 19.82 2.16
CA GLY A 185 -6.67 20.95 3.01
C GLY A 185 -7.02 20.74 4.47
N VAL A 186 -8.24 20.25 4.76
CA VAL A 186 -8.70 19.98 6.13
C VAL A 186 -7.87 18.87 6.78
N LEU A 187 -7.68 17.74 6.11
CA LEU A 187 -6.96 16.60 6.67
C LEU A 187 -5.48 16.93 6.89
N ASN A 188 -4.82 17.54 5.89
CA ASN A 188 -3.42 17.93 5.99
C ASN A 188 -3.18 18.92 7.13
N SER A 189 -4.05 19.92 7.29
CA SER A 189 -3.98 20.86 8.40
C SER A 189 -4.15 20.19 9.75
N ASN A 190 -5.05 19.21 9.87
CA ASN A 190 -5.28 18.52 11.13
C ASN A 190 -4.14 17.57 11.50
N PHE A 191 -3.61 16.78 10.56
CA PHE A 191 -2.44 15.93 10.83
C PHE A 191 -1.22 16.75 11.26
N THR A 192 -0.93 17.84 10.54
CA THR A 192 0.20 18.74 10.87
C THR A 192 0.06 19.38 12.25
N ARG A 193 -1.16 19.73 12.67
CA ARG A 193 -1.41 20.40 13.96
C ARG A 193 -1.47 19.43 15.14
N LEU A 194 -1.88 18.19 14.92
CA LEU A 194 -2.21 17.23 15.98
C LEU A 194 -1.18 16.11 16.13
N SER A 195 -0.14 16.08 15.30
CA SER A 195 0.96 15.12 15.37
C SER A 195 2.30 15.84 15.36
N GLU A 196 3.30 15.28 16.03
CA GLU A 196 4.69 15.73 15.95
C GLU A 196 5.48 15.04 14.82
N VAL A 197 4.86 14.04 14.15
CA VAL A 197 5.45 13.33 13.01
C VAL A 197 5.56 14.28 11.81
N ASP A 198 6.67 14.20 11.06
CA ASP A 198 6.83 14.88 9.76
C ASP A 198 5.87 14.28 8.73
N TYR A 199 4.63 14.79 8.71
CA TYR A 199 3.56 14.37 7.81
C TYR A 199 3.51 15.24 6.56
N ARG A 200 3.38 14.62 5.37
CA ARG A 200 3.19 15.33 4.09
C ARG A 200 2.28 14.55 3.15
N ARG A 201 1.58 15.25 2.27
CA ARG A 201 1.06 14.65 1.03
C ARG A 201 2.11 14.77 -0.06
N LEU A 202 2.32 13.70 -0.81
CA LEU A 202 3.16 13.70 -2.02
C LEU A 202 2.26 13.76 -3.23
N GLU A 203 2.62 14.55 -4.24
CA GLU A 203 1.94 14.49 -5.53
C GLU A 203 2.26 13.17 -6.24
N PRO A 204 1.33 12.61 -7.04
CA PRO A 204 1.61 11.45 -7.87
C PRO A 204 2.85 11.64 -8.73
N GLY A 205 3.72 10.64 -8.76
CA GLY A 205 5.04 10.67 -9.43
C GLY A 205 6.18 11.25 -8.58
N THR A 206 5.90 11.74 -7.37
CA THR A 206 6.96 12.26 -6.48
C THR A 206 7.90 11.14 -6.06
N ARG A 207 9.21 11.40 -6.19
CA ARG A 207 10.29 10.51 -5.74
C ARG A 207 10.89 10.97 -4.43
N ILE A 208 11.16 10.01 -3.54
CA ILE A 208 11.82 10.24 -2.27
C ILE A 208 12.82 9.12 -1.96
N ASP A 209 13.84 9.43 -1.17
CA ASP A 209 14.74 8.42 -0.62
C ASP A 209 14.20 7.89 0.70
N ALA A 210 14.36 6.57 0.88
CA ALA A 210 14.09 5.83 2.11
C ALA A 210 15.28 4.93 2.48
#